data_AF-A0A3Q7XM90-F1
#
_entry.id   AF-A0A3Q7XM90-F1
#
_cell.length_a   1.000
_cell.length_b   1.000
_cell.length_c   1.000
_cell.angle_alpha   90.00
_cell.angle_beta   90.00
_cell.angle_gamma   90.00
#
_symmetry.space_group_name_H-M   'P 1'
#
loop_
_entity.id
_entity.type
_entity.pdbx_description
1 polymer ?
#
loop_
_entity_poly.entity_id
_entity_poly.type
_entity_poly.pdbx_seq_one_letter_code
_entity_poly.pdbx_strand_id
1 'polypeptide(L)'
;MSMSSFYLVDYGYPCTRGLLPPYRGERYHAQEYRGQGRQPRSPEELFNYRHSSLRMTIERCFGVLKNRFPILKLMPPYKPSRQRLIVIACCTIHNYIRKWNLPDELFNIWEIMDPMELERVNESSGIEGTSSNDNLTRLFDEGAVEMTMSRNRIRDRMWVHHHN
;
A
#
# COMPACT_ATOMS: atom_id res chain seq x y z
N MET A 1 -0.98 5.87 -26.00
CA MET A 1 0.19 5.39 -25.25
C MET A 1 -0.34 4.63 -24.04
N SER A 2 0.05 3.38 -23.78
CA SER A 2 -0.33 2.75 -22.50
C SER A 2 0.60 3.26 -21.40
N MET A 3 0.07 3.73 -20.28
CA MET A 3 0.88 3.97 -19.08
C MET A 3 1.66 2.71 -18.69
N SER A 4 2.98 2.79 -18.68
CA SER A 4 3.86 1.66 -18.30
C SER A 4 3.97 1.47 -16.79
N SER A 5 3.57 2.47 -16.00
CA SER A 5 3.73 2.46 -14.53
C SER A 5 2.66 3.33 -13.88
N PHE A 6 2.20 2.93 -12.69
CA PHE A 6 1.22 3.63 -11.87
C PHE A 6 1.53 3.42 -10.39
N TYR A 7 1.11 4.35 -9.54
CA TYR A 7 1.22 4.28 -8.10
C TYR A 7 -0.06 3.70 -7.50
N LEU A 8 0.09 2.70 -6.63
CA LEU A 8 -1.00 2.21 -5.81
C LEU A 8 -1.34 3.29 -4.76
N VAL A 9 -2.59 3.72 -4.69
CA VAL A 9 -3.03 4.77 -3.76
C VAL A 9 -4.26 4.37 -2.98
N ASP A 10 -4.51 5.11 -1.91
CA ASP A 10 -5.65 4.90 -1.04
C ASP A 10 -6.98 5.34 -1.64
N TYR A 11 -8.05 4.86 -1.01
CA TYR A 11 -9.44 5.10 -1.40
C TYR A 11 -9.80 6.60 -1.57
N GLY A 12 -9.14 7.48 -0.80
CA GLY A 12 -9.34 8.93 -0.85
C GLY A 12 -8.81 9.61 -2.11
N TYR A 13 -7.94 8.96 -2.88
CA TYR A 13 -7.35 9.53 -4.09
C TYR A 13 -8.26 9.35 -5.32
N PRO A 14 -8.24 10.28 -6.27
CA PRO A 14 -8.96 10.13 -7.54
C PRO A 14 -8.29 9.07 -8.44
N CYS A 15 -9.11 8.39 -9.25
CA CYS A 15 -8.63 7.52 -10.32
C CYS A 15 -8.23 8.39 -11.52
N THR A 16 -7.02 8.93 -11.47
CA THR A 16 -6.46 9.81 -12.51
C THR A 16 -5.11 9.28 -12.97
N ARG A 17 -4.62 9.78 -14.10
CA ARG A 17 -3.38 9.35 -14.74
C ARG A 17 -2.25 9.25 -13.70
N GLY A 18 -1.72 8.05 -13.51
CA GLY A 18 -0.63 7.80 -12.55
C GLY A 18 -1.06 7.18 -11.24
N LEU A 19 -2.33 7.28 -10.86
CA LEU A 19 -2.84 6.85 -9.56
C LEU A 19 -3.87 5.74 -9.71
N LEU A 20 -3.64 4.62 -9.02
CA LEU A 20 -4.49 3.44 -9.06
C LEU A 20 -5.18 3.22 -7.70
N PRO A 21 -6.34 3.86 -7.46
CA PRO A 21 -7.13 3.63 -6.25
C PRO A 21 -7.96 2.34 -6.35
N PRO A 22 -8.39 1.77 -5.21
CA PRO A 22 -9.35 0.67 -5.18
C PRO A 22 -10.72 1.06 -5.78
N TYR A 23 -11.54 0.06 -6.05
CA TYR A 23 -12.96 0.26 -6.40
C TYR A 23 -13.76 0.71 -5.18
N ARG A 24 -14.72 1.60 -5.43
CA ARG A 24 -15.60 2.17 -4.40
C ARG A 24 -16.87 1.33 -4.25
N GLY A 25 -17.38 1.24 -3.02
CA GLY A 25 -18.62 0.52 -2.72
C GLY A 25 -18.46 -1.00 -2.59
N GLU A 26 -17.24 -1.52 -2.70
CA GLU A 26 -16.91 -2.94 -2.59
C GLU A 26 -16.06 -3.20 -1.34
N ARG A 27 -16.06 -4.44 -0.85
CA ARG A 27 -15.18 -4.85 0.27
C ARG A 27 -13.72 -4.59 -0.08
N TYR A 28 -12.91 -4.13 0.88
CA TYR A 28 -11.55 -3.67 0.60
C TYR A 28 -10.49 -4.37 1.44
N HIS A 29 -10.68 -4.50 2.74
CA HIS A 29 -9.63 -4.96 3.64
C HIS A 29 -9.34 -6.45 3.38
N ALA A 30 -8.08 -6.80 3.12
CA ALA A 30 -7.67 -8.16 2.78
C ALA A 30 -8.09 -9.18 3.86
N GLN A 31 -8.21 -8.74 5.12
CA GLN A 31 -8.66 -9.53 6.25
C GLN A 31 -10.13 -9.98 6.12
N GLU A 32 -10.99 -9.19 5.45
CA GLU A 32 -12.41 -9.52 5.24
C GLU A 32 -12.63 -10.77 4.37
N TYR A 33 -11.61 -11.15 3.62
CA TYR A 33 -11.60 -12.29 2.69
C TYR A 33 -11.03 -13.58 3.33
N ARG A 34 -10.61 -13.52 4.59
CA ARG A 34 -10.04 -14.68 5.31
C ARG A 34 -11.13 -15.61 5.84
N GLY A 35 -11.04 -16.89 5.48
CA GLY A 35 -11.91 -17.94 5.99
C GLY A 35 -12.85 -18.52 4.94
N GLN A 36 -13.50 -19.63 5.30
CA GLN A 36 -14.34 -20.39 4.38
C GLN A 36 -15.53 -19.55 3.90
N GLY A 37 -15.79 -19.55 2.58
CA GLY A 37 -16.92 -18.82 1.98
C GLY A 37 -16.76 -17.30 1.86
N ARG A 38 -15.58 -16.74 2.21
CA ARG A 38 -15.31 -15.28 2.14
C ARG A 38 -14.53 -14.86 0.89
N GLN A 39 -14.41 -15.74 -0.10
CA GLN A 39 -13.71 -15.43 -1.36
C GLN A 39 -14.34 -14.22 -2.08
N PRO A 40 -13.56 -13.49 -2.88
CA PRO A 40 -14.08 -12.41 -3.71
C PRO A 40 -15.23 -12.88 -4.59
N ARG A 41 -16.31 -12.10 -4.61
CA ARG A 41 -17.56 -12.43 -5.33
C ARG A 41 -17.69 -11.69 -6.66
N SER A 42 -16.93 -10.61 -6.83
CA SER A 42 -16.89 -9.80 -8.04
C SER A 42 -15.45 -9.57 -8.50
N PRO A 43 -15.24 -9.26 -9.79
CA PRO A 43 -13.95 -8.81 -10.31
C PRO A 43 -13.37 -7.62 -9.51
N GLU A 44 -14.22 -6.68 -9.10
CA GLU A 44 -13.88 -5.51 -8.30
C GLU A 44 -13.42 -5.90 -6.90
N GLU A 45 -14.12 -6.80 -6.21
CA GLU A 45 -13.70 -7.35 -4.91
C GLU A 45 -12.35 -8.06 -5.03
N LEU A 46 -12.12 -8.84 -6.09
CA LEU A 46 -10.84 -9.52 -6.29
C LEU A 46 -9.71 -8.52 -6.49
N PHE A 47 -9.96 -7.46 -7.25
CA PHE A 47 -9.00 -6.37 -7.43
C PHE A 47 -8.70 -5.70 -6.08
N ASN A 48 -9.73 -5.35 -5.32
CA ASN A 48 -9.60 -4.71 -4.01
C ASN A 48 -8.85 -5.60 -3.01
N TYR A 49 -9.16 -6.89 -2.96
CA TYR A 49 -8.45 -7.87 -2.15
C TYR A 49 -6.95 -7.90 -2.46
N ARG A 50 -6.59 -7.96 -3.75
CA ARG A 50 -5.18 -7.96 -4.19
C ARG A 50 -4.49 -6.62 -3.94
N HIS A 51 -5.19 -5.52 -4.17
CA HIS A 51 -4.73 -4.16 -3.87
C HIS A 51 -4.40 -4.01 -2.38
N SER A 52 -5.35 -4.36 -1.51
CA SER A 52 -5.17 -4.34 -0.05
C SER A 52 -4.07 -5.29 0.42
N SER A 53 -3.96 -6.49 -0.17
CA SER A 53 -2.89 -7.45 0.17
C SER A 53 -1.49 -6.91 -0.18
N LEU A 54 -1.36 -6.23 -1.31
CA LEU A 54 -0.12 -5.56 -1.70
C LEU A 54 0.20 -4.40 -0.75
N ARG A 55 -0.80 -3.58 -0.40
CA ARG A 55 -0.66 -2.50 0.59
C ARG A 55 -0.19 -3.05 1.95
N MET A 56 -0.82 -4.12 2.44
CA MET A 56 -0.43 -4.78 3.70
C MET A 56 1.03 -5.24 3.66
N THR A 57 1.50 -5.74 2.52
CA THR A 57 2.92 -6.12 2.35
C THR A 57 3.85 -4.90 2.42
N ILE A 58 3.47 -3.79 1.79
CA ILE A 58 4.23 -2.53 1.84
C ILE A 58 4.28 -1.98 3.27
N GLU A 59 3.15 -1.99 3.98
CA GLU A 59 3.06 -1.54 5.37
C GLU A 59 3.93 -2.39 6.30
N ARG A 60 3.97 -3.72 6.12
CA ARG A 60 4.89 -4.60 6.86
C ARG A 60 6.35 -4.20 6.66
N CYS A 61 6.76 -3.96 5.42
CA CYS A 61 8.14 -3.53 5.12
C CYS A 61 8.50 -2.23 5.86
N PHE A 62 7.59 -1.25 5.86
CA PHE A 62 7.80 0.00 6.61
C PHE A 62 7.76 -0.19 8.12
N GLY A 63 6.93 -1.10 8.62
CA GLY A 63 6.92 -1.51 10.04
C GLY A 63 8.28 -2.04 10.47
N VAL A 64 8.84 -3.00 9.72
CA VAL A 64 10.19 -3.54 9.97
C VAL A 64 11.26 -2.44 9.91
N LEU A 65 11.18 -1.56 8.90
CA LEU A 65 12.11 -0.44 8.75
C LEU A 65 12.10 0.48 9.97
N LYS A 66 10.91 0.89 10.44
CA LYS A 66 10.74 1.73 11.63
C LYS A 66 11.18 1.02 12.91
N ASN A 67 10.97 -0.30 13.01
CA ASN A 67 11.41 -1.06 14.17
C ASN A 67 12.93 -1.19 14.23
N ARG A 68 13.58 -1.39 13.07
CA ARG A 68 15.04 -1.44 12.96
C ARG A 68 15.70 -0.10 13.22
N PHE A 69 15.07 0.98 12.78
CA PHE A 69 15.56 2.34 12.96
C PHE A 69 14.55 3.17 13.74
N PRO A 70 14.54 3.09 15.08
CA PRO A 70 13.59 3.83 15.92
C PRO A 70 13.62 5.36 15.72
N ILE A 71 14.73 5.91 15.19
CA ILE A 71 14.83 7.32 14.78
C ILE A 71 13.77 7.71 13.74
N LEU A 72 13.23 6.75 12.99
CA LEU A 72 12.13 6.98 12.03
C LEU A 72 10.76 7.03 12.70
N LYS A 73 10.60 6.51 13.92
CA LYS A 73 9.35 6.63 14.70
C LYS A 73 9.22 8.01 15.32
N LEU A 74 10.33 8.54 15.84
CA LEU A 74 10.41 9.86 16.47
C LEU A 74 11.60 10.62 15.86
N MET A 75 11.35 11.27 14.73
CA MET A 75 12.38 12.02 14.01
C MET A 75 12.84 13.22 14.86
N PRO A 76 14.14 13.33 15.20
CA PRO A 76 14.65 14.47 15.94
C PRO A 76 14.46 15.78 15.15
N PRO A 77 14.45 16.95 15.82
CA PRO A 77 14.16 18.25 15.21
C PRO A 77 15.34 18.79 14.37
N TYR A 78 15.79 18.02 13.39
CA TYR A 78 16.71 18.44 12.37
C TYR A 78 15.99 19.21 11.26
N LYS A 79 16.75 20.02 10.51
CA LYS A 79 16.24 20.64 9.28
C LYS A 79 15.70 19.57 8.32
N PRO A 80 14.65 19.83 7.53
CA PRO A 80 14.07 18.84 6.60
C PRO A 80 15.08 18.22 5.63
N SER A 81 16.08 18.99 5.18
CA SER A 81 17.17 18.50 4.34
C SER A 81 17.98 17.38 5.00
N ARG A 82 18.22 17.48 6.32
CA ARG A 82 18.93 16.45 7.10
C ARG A 82 18.01 15.27 7.43
N GLN A 83 16.74 15.50 7.74
CA GLN A 83 15.77 14.42 7.96
C GLN A 83 15.63 13.52 6.71
N ARG A 84 15.62 14.09 5.51
CA ARG A 84 15.66 13.31 4.25
C ARG A 84 16.89 12.40 4.17
N LEU A 85 18.06 12.89 4.53
CA LEU A 85 19.29 12.08 4.53
C LEU A 85 19.21 10.91 5.52
N ILE A 86 18.60 11.12 6.69
CA ILE A 86 18.37 10.05 7.67
C ILE A 86 17.48 8.96 7.07
N VAL A 87 16.35 9.35 6.45
CA VAL A 87 15.45 8.39 5.77
C VAL A 87 16.18 7.61 4.69
N ILE A 88 16.95 8.28 3.82
CA ILE A 88 17.72 7.63 2.75
C ILE A 88 18.75 6.65 3.32
N ALA A 89 19.48 7.05 4.37
CA ALA A 89 20.48 6.20 5.01
C ALA A 89 19.84 4.94 5.61
N CYS A 90 18.74 5.08 6.36
CA CYS A 90 18.01 3.96 6.92
C CYS A 90 17.49 3.01 5.83
N CYS A 91 16.85 3.53 4.77
CA CYS A 91 16.38 2.71 3.65
C CYS A 91 17.53 1.98 2.94
N THR A 92 18.66 2.66 2.73
CA THR A 92 19.83 2.09 2.05
C THR A 92 20.42 0.94 2.87
N ILE A 93 20.61 1.12 4.18
CA ILE A 93 21.12 0.07 5.07
C ILE A 93 20.11 -1.08 5.16
N HIS A 94 18.81 -0.79 5.27
CA HIS A 94 17.77 -1.83 5.27
C HIS A 94 17.83 -2.69 4.00
N ASN A 95 17.86 -2.05 2.84
CA ASN A 95 17.92 -2.73 1.54
C ASN A 95 19.22 -3.52 1.38
N TYR A 96 20.34 -3.00 1.87
CA TYR A 96 21.61 -3.71 1.87
C TYR A 96 21.53 -5.00 2.70
N ILE A 97 21.02 -4.93 3.93
CA ILE A 97 20.85 -6.11 4.79
C ILE A 97 19.95 -7.16 4.11
N ARG A 98 18.82 -6.73 3.53
CA ARG A 98 17.91 -7.61 2.80
C ARG A 98 18.55 -8.25 1.58
N LYS A 99 19.33 -7.49 0.80
CA LYS A 99 19.98 -7.98 -0.41
C LYS A 99 21.01 -9.07 -0.13
N TRP A 100 21.71 -8.99 1.00
CA TRP A 100 22.81 -9.89 1.34
C TRP A 100 22.40 -11.02 2.31
N ASN A 101 21.10 -11.26 2.45
CA ASN A 101 20.48 -12.41 3.12
C ASN A 101 21.08 -12.76 4.50
N LEU A 102 21.49 -11.72 5.25
CA LEU A 102 21.73 -11.89 6.68
C LEU A 102 20.41 -12.38 7.28
N PRO A 103 20.39 -13.43 8.11
CA PRO A 103 19.16 -13.92 8.74
C PRO A 103 18.50 -12.76 9.47
N ASP A 104 17.43 -12.24 8.86
CA ASP A 104 16.78 -11.02 9.29
C ASP A 104 15.60 -11.40 10.17
N GLU A 105 15.91 -11.71 11.43
CA GLU A 105 14.91 -12.15 12.41
C GLU A 105 13.76 -11.14 12.53
N LEU A 106 14.04 -9.84 12.40
CA LEU A 106 13.02 -8.81 12.35
C LEU A 106 12.08 -8.98 11.16
N PHE A 107 12.57 -9.33 9.98
CA PHE A 107 11.68 -9.59 8.84
C PHE A 107 10.85 -10.85 9.05
N ASN A 108 11.47 -11.91 9.57
CA ASN A 108 10.78 -13.19 9.83
C ASN A 108 9.66 -13.05 10.87
N ILE A 109 9.90 -12.31 11.95
CA ILE A 109 8.88 -12.02 12.97
C ILE A 109 7.68 -11.32 12.32
N TRP A 110 7.94 -10.36 11.43
CA TRP A 110 6.90 -9.54 10.81
C TRP A 110 6.18 -10.24 9.65
N GLU A 111 6.81 -11.23 9.02
CA GLU A 111 6.15 -12.14 8.06
C GLU A 111 5.17 -13.09 8.76
N ILE A 112 5.51 -13.54 9.97
CA ILE A 112 4.69 -14.48 10.76
C ILE A 112 3.62 -13.74 11.58
N MET A 113 3.80 -12.45 11.86
CA MET A 113 2.89 -11.65 12.67
C MET A 113 1.48 -11.60 12.07
N ASP A 114 0.48 -11.84 12.92
CA ASP A 114 -0.92 -11.73 12.53
C ASP A 114 -1.22 -10.29 12.05
N PRO A 115 -1.96 -10.09 10.95
CA PRO A 115 -2.22 -8.75 10.45
C PRO A 115 -3.05 -7.87 11.37
N MET A 116 -3.87 -8.42 12.29
CA MET A 116 -4.54 -7.59 13.29
C MET A 116 -3.54 -7.00 14.28
N GLU A 117 -2.52 -7.77 14.67
CA GLU A 117 -1.42 -7.28 15.50
C GLU A 117 -0.57 -6.26 14.73
N LEU A 118 -0.39 -6.46 13.43
CA LEU A 118 0.31 -5.51 12.57
C LEU A 118 -0.39 -4.15 12.49
N GLU A 119 -1.70 -4.13 12.29
CA GLU A 119 -2.49 -2.89 12.26
C GLU A 119 -2.32 -2.11 13.56
N ARG A 120 -2.40 -2.79 14.72
CA ARG A 120 -2.19 -2.16 16.04
C ARG A 120 -0.79 -1.56 16.21
N VAL A 121 0.25 -2.26 15.79
CA VAL A 121 1.64 -1.78 15.88
C VAL A 121 1.88 -0.60 14.93
N ASN A 122 1.22 -0.60 13.76
CA ASN A 122 1.30 0.50 12.81
C ASN A 122 0.55 1.75 13.30
N GLU A 123 -0.67 1.58 13.85
CA GLU A 123 -1.47 2.66 14.44
C GLU A 123 -0.76 3.35 15.61
N SER A 124 -0.06 2.60 16.47
CA SER A 124 0.73 3.19 17.57
C SER A 124 1.93 4.02 17.10
N SER A 125 2.23 4.03 15.79
CA SER A 125 3.35 4.74 15.17
C SER A 125 2.93 5.75 14.09
N GLY A 126 1.62 5.96 13.92
CA GLY A 126 1.04 6.90 12.97
C GLY A 126 0.67 8.22 13.62
N ILE A 127 1.24 9.32 13.13
CA ILE A 127 0.58 10.61 13.23
C ILE A 127 -0.64 10.51 12.31
N GLU A 128 -1.84 10.66 12.88
CA GLU A 128 -3.11 10.63 12.16
C GLU A 128 -3.06 11.64 10.99
N GLY A 129 -3.18 11.12 9.77
CA GLY A 129 -3.48 11.95 8.62
C GLY A 129 -4.90 12.46 8.78
N THR A 130 -5.05 13.73 9.12
CA THR A 130 -6.35 14.41 9.22
C THR A 130 -7.07 14.27 7.89
N SER A 131 -8.16 13.50 7.90
CA SER A 131 -9.09 13.36 6.79
C SER A 131 -9.89 14.66 6.63
N SER A 132 -9.34 15.62 5.89
CA SER A 132 -10.11 16.76 5.40
C SER A 132 -10.74 16.40 4.06
N ASN A 133 -12.05 16.14 4.11
CA ASN A 133 -12.91 16.24 2.94
C ASN A 133 -12.98 17.72 2.53
N ASP A 134 -12.59 18.04 1.30
CA ASP A 134 -13.48 18.75 0.38
C ASP A 134 -12.88 18.88 -1.04
N ASN A 135 -13.74 18.51 -2.00
CA ASN A 135 -13.81 18.99 -3.39
C ASN A 135 -12.51 19.14 -4.19
N LEU A 136 -12.18 18.12 -5.01
CA LEU A 136 -11.35 18.33 -6.20
C LEU A 136 -12.18 18.16 -7.48
N THR A 137 -12.50 19.33 -8.03
CA THR A 137 -13.12 19.66 -9.30
C THR A 137 -12.74 18.72 -10.45
N ARG A 138 -13.76 18.35 -11.22
CA ARG A 138 -13.70 17.74 -12.56
C ARG A 138 -12.73 18.52 -13.47
N LEU A 139 -11.47 18.12 -13.50
CA LEU A 139 -10.51 18.50 -14.54
C LEU A 139 -10.67 17.51 -15.69
N PHE A 140 -10.83 18.03 -16.91
CA PHE A 140 -11.12 17.31 -18.16
C PHE A 140 -10.46 15.92 -18.30
N ASP A 141 -11.21 14.97 -17.78
CA ASP A 141 -11.54 13.56 -18.07
C ASP A 141 -10.59 12.62 -18.82
N GLU A 142 -9.68 13.05 -19.70
CA GLU A 142 -8.94 12.07 -20.53
C GLU A 142 -8.00 11.19 -19.70
N GLY A 143 -7.26 11.78 -18.76
CA GLY A 143 -6.38 11.05 -17.86
C GLY A 143 -7.13 10.16 -16.86
N ALA A 144 -8.34 10.55 -16.45
CA ALA A 144 -9.19 9.76 -15.57
C ALA A 144 -9.84 8.58 -16.31
N VAL A 145 -10.28 8.80 -17.55
CA VAL A 145 -10.81 7.78 -18.45
C VAL A 145 -9.72 6.76 -18.79
N GLU A 146 -8.52 7.21 -19.19
CA GLU A 146 -7.38 6.32 -19.46
C GLU A 146 -7.02 5.44 -18.25
N MET A 147 -6.92 6.04 -17.07
CA MET A 147 -6.57 5.31 -15.86
C MET A 147 -7.68 4.34 -15.43
N THR A 148 -8.95 4.75 -15.56
CA THR A 148 -10.10 3.89 -15.28
C THR A 148 -10.13 2.68 -16.22
N MET A 149 -9.89 2.89 -17.51
CA MET A 149 -9.76 1.79 -18.48
C MET A 149 -8.59 0.87 -18.13
N SER A 150 -7.45 1.43 -17.73
CA SER A 150 -6.28 0.66 -17.30
C SER A 150 -6.58 -0.18 -16.06
N ARG A 151 -7.25 0.39 -15.06
CA ARG A 151 -7.70 -0.33 -13.86
C ARG A 151 -8.65 -1.48 -14.21
N ASN A 152 -9.68 -1.21 -15.02
CA ASN A 152 -10.63 -2.22 -15.46
C ASN A 152 -9.93 -3.36 -16.20
N ARG A 153 -8.98 -3.05 -17.08
CA ARG A 153 -8.19 -4.07 -17.79
C ARG A 153 -7.36 -4.94 -16.85
N ILE A 154 -6.78 -4.36 -15.79
CA ILE A 154 -6.03 -5.09 -14.77
C ILE A 154 -6.98 -5.99 -13.97
N ARG A 155 -8.12 -5.46 -13.51
CA ARG A 155 -9.19 -6.19 -12.82
C ARG A 155 -9.64 -7.41 -13.64
N ASP A 156 -9.96 -7.21 -14.91
CA ASP A 156 -10.45 -8.29 -15.78
C ASP A 156 -9.41 -9.39 -15.98
N ARG A 157 -8.14 -9.01 -16.17
CA ARG A 157 -7.02 -9.98 -16.23
C ARG A 157 -6.86 -10.77 -14.93
N MET A 158 -6.97 -10.11 -13.78
CA MET A 158 -6.92 -10.79 -12.48
C MET A 158 -8.06 -11.78 -12.33
N TRP A 159 -9.27 -11.41 -12.76
CA TRP A 159 -10.46 -12.25 -12.67
C TRP A 159 -10.37 -13.50 -13.55
N VAL A 160 -9.94 -13.34 -14.81
CA VAL A 160 -9.73 -14.47 -15.72
C VAL A 160 -8.68 -15.43 -15.16
N HIS A 161 -7.56 -14.93 -14.66
CA HIS A 161 -6.50 -15.78 -14.09
C HIS A 161 -6.90 -16.45 -12.77
N HIS A 162 -7.87 -15.91 -12.03
CA HIS A 162 -8.35 -16.51 -10.78
C HIS A 162 -9.26 -17.72 -11.01
N HIS A 163 -9.86 -17.87 -12.19
CA HIS A 163 -10.81 -18.94 -12.52
C HIS A 163 -10.25 -19.99 -13.48
N ASN A 164 -8.98 -19.86 -13.88
CA ASN A 164 -8.22 -20.86 -14.62
C ASN A 164 -7.25 -21.57 -13.67
#